data_AF-A0A935ZUI7-F1
#
_entry.id   AF-A0A935ZUI7-F1
#
_cell.length_a   1.000
_cell.length_b   1.000
_cell.length_c   1.000
_cell.angle_alpha   90.00
_cell.angle_beta   90.00
_cell.angle_gamma   90.00
#
_symmetry.space_group_name_H-M   'P 1'
#
loop_
_entity.id
_entity.type
_entity.pdbx_description
1 polymer ?
#
loop_
_entity_poly.entity_id
_entity_poly.type
_entity_poly.pdbx_seq_one_letter_code
_entity_poly.pdbx_strand_id
1 'polypeptide(L)'
;MKHTTANLGRGTTCAAIAVALGLAACGGDDDGRGTAGGSGISSIGSQGGGSQESGGTAVESDGGEADSAGESLGEGGTTPLFDLGSADDGTGPTPDDGCKRVDFLFVIDNSVSMQDNQASLVGAFPGFMDAIAATLSADSDYHIMVTDTDAWGRCNTVNGFVGNDPSSNTCDNYIKTTAFEECDAVRGAGVIHPAGQYSSDALCTLAGGNRYIEPGEPDLGAAFACVATVGVAGHPSERPMDGMIAALSPELNMAGACNEGFLRDDALLVVAFVSDDPNYEDSGTPQEWYDAVVDAKLGDPSSVVVLGLTPAWDGCATSGQTRGEHWAEFVGLWGDHGVHGNVCGTAEEYVAFFQSAVSTIDQACDDYNPPG
;
A
#
# COMPACT_ATOMS: atom_id res chain seq x y z
N MET A 1 19.98 38.87 50.00
CA MET A 1 20.85 39.06 51.19
C MET A 1 20.01 38.92 52.45
N LYS A 2 20.52 38.13 53.41
CA LYS A 2 20.09 37.93 54.83
C LYS A 2 18.79 37.14 55.04
N HIS A 3 18.85 35.82 55.25
CA HIS A 3 19.17 35.04 56.47
C HIS A 3 18.11 35.13 57.58
N THR A 4 17.59 33.98 58.06
CA THR A 4 17.41 33.61 59.49
C THR A 4 17.02 32.11 59.65
N THR A 5 17.89 31.35 60.35
CA THR A 5 17.77 30.12 61.19
C THR A 5 16.90 28.91 60.77
N ALA A 6 17.35 27.65 60.72
CA ALA A 6 18.17 26.76 61.60
C ALA A 6 17.38 25.99 62.70
N ASN A 7 17.24 24.67 62.51
CA ASN A 7 17.38 23.55 63.48
C ASN A 7 16.82 22.26 62.85
N LEU A 8 17.13 21.01 63.19
CA LEU A 8 18.26 20.27 63.80
C LEU A 8 17.69 18.82 63.90
N GLY A 9 18.36 17.76 63.43
CA GLY A 9 17.82 16.42 63.66
C GLY A 9 18.37 15.20 62.91
N ARG A 10 19.65 14.86 63.15
CA ARG A 10 20.27 13.51 63.22
C ARG A 10 19.72 12.31 62.41
N GLY A 11 20.63 11.63 61.71
CA GLY A 11 20.51 10.20 61.42
C GLY A 11 21.60 9.67 60.47
N THR A 12 22.79 9.37 61.02
CA THR A 12 23.93 8.79 60.30
C THR A 12 23.83 7.27 60.25
N THR A 13 23.93 6.65 59.05
CA THR A 13 24.61 5.35 58.90
C THR A 13 24.94 5.06 57.42
N CYS A 14 26.22 5.10 57.09
CA CYS A 14 26.80 4.37 55.95
C CYS A 14 26.92 2.88 56.31
N ALA A 15 26.57 1.98 55.39
CA ALA A 15 27.04 0.61 55.39
C ALA A 15 27.26 0.15 53.95
N ALA A 16 28.53 0.00 53.57
CA ALA A 16 28.98 -0.71 52.40
C ALA A 16 29.03 -2.22 52.72
N ILE A 17 28.54 -3.08 51.84
CA ILE A 17 28.85 -4.52 51.82
C ILE A 17 29.05 -4.96 50.36
N ALA A 18 30.13 -5.72 50.17
CA ALA A 18 30.68 -6.19 48.91
C ALA A 18 30.14 -7.58 48.47
N VAL A 19 30.15 -7.77 47.15
CA VAL A 19 30.41 -8.97 46.31
C VAL A 19 30.31 -10.37 46.95
N ALA A 20 29.54 -11.25 46.29
CA ALA A 20 29.87 -12.68 46.19
C ALA A 20 29.33 -13.29 44.86
N LEU A 21 30.25 -13.83 44.05
CA LEU A 21 30.03 -14.77 42.94
C LEU A 21 29.55 -16.13 43.49
N GLY A 22 28.74 -16.84 42.71
CA GLY A 22 28.48 -18.27 42.91
C GLY A 22 28.02 -18.96 41.63
N LEU A 23 28.93 -19.68 40.97
CA LEU A 23 28.60 -20.75 40.03
C LEU A 23 28.09 -21.99 40.80
N ALA A 24 27.08 -22.66 40.26
CA ALA A 24 26.86 -24.09 40.47
C ALA A 24 26.28 -24.71 39.19
N ALA A 25 26.90 -25.80 38.74
CA ALA A 25 26.58 -26.59 37.57
C ALA A 25 26.24 -28.05 37.97
N CYS A 26 25.71 -28.80 37.00
CA CYS A 26 25.40 -30.26 36.94
C CYS A 26 24.14 -30.68 37.69
N GLY A 27 23.23 -31.52 37.19
CA GLY A 27 23.07 -32.48 36.07
C GLY A 27 21.82 -33.34 36.44
N GLY A 28 21.13 -34.15 35.64
CA GLY A 28 21.30 -34.71 34.30
C GLY A 28 19.99 -35.41 33.86
N ASP A 29 20.11 -36.17 32.79
CA ASP A 29 19.13 -36.73 31.84
C ASP A 29 18.01 -37.66 32.36
N ASP A 30 16.92 -37.78 31.58
CA ASP A 30 16.45 -39.08 31.07
C ASP A 30 15.40 -38.98 29.94
N ASP A 31 15.55 -39.89 28.98
CA ASP A 31 14.79 -40.10 27.74
C ASP A 31 13.35 -40.60 27.92
N GLY A 32 12.48 -40.37 26.92
CA GLY A 32 11.12 -40.93 26.91
C GLY A 32 10.40 -40.87 25.55
N ARG A 33 10.88 -41.65 24.59
CA ARG A 33 10.30 -41.87 23.24
C ARG A 33 8.99 -42.66 23.34
N GLY A 34 8.02 -42.31 22.49
CA GLY A 34 6.63 -42.79 22.53
C GLY A 34 6.40 -44.27 22.24
N THR A 35 5.21 -44.73 22.60
CA THR A 35 4.58 -45.96 22.11
C THR A 35 3.06 -45.82 22.12
N ALA A 36 2.45 -46.41 21.09
CA ALA A 36 1.04 -46.46 20.80
C ALA A 36 0.23 -47.30 21.81
N GLY A 37 -1.05 -46.94 21.99
CA GLY A 37 -2.05 -47.74 22.67
C GLY A 37 -3.45 -47.29 22.25
N GLY A 38 -4.15 -48.15 21.51
CA GLY A 38 -5.44 -47.84 20.88
C GLY A 38 -6.68 -48.12 21.73
N SER A 39 -7.82 -47.77 21.13
CA SER A 39 -9.19 -48.27 21.34
C SER A 39 -9.95 -47.84 20.06
N GLY A 40 -10.53 -48.67 19.19
CA GLY A 40 -11.57 -49.69 19.42
C GLY A 40 -12.85 -48.98 19.90
N ILE A 41 -14.01 -48.93 19.22
CA ILE A 41 -14.68 -49.91 18.35
C ILE A 41 -15.84 -49.27 17.50
N SER A 42 -16.20 -49.97 16.41
CA SER A 42 -17.55 -50.24 15.85
C SER A 42 -18.40 -49.21 15.08
N SER A 43 -18.29 -49.28 13.75
CA SER A 43 -19.28 -49.75 12.75
C SER A 43 -20.81 -49.51 12.90
N ILE A 44 -21.37 -48.82 11.90
CA ILE A 44 -22.61 -49.09 11.12
C ILE A 44 -22.35 -48.41 9.75
N GLY A 45 -22.54 -48.95 8.54
CA GLY A 45 -23.22 -50.15 8.09
C GLY A 45 -24.54 -49.81 7.38
N SER A 46 -24.52 -49.33 6.12
CA SER A 46 -25.52 -49.74 5.12
C SER A 46 -25.09 -49.43 3.67
N GLN A 47 -25.17 -50.48 2.85
CA GLN A 47 -25.02 -50.54 1.41
C GLN A 47 -26.30 -50.11 0.66
N GLY A 48 -26.11 -49.82 -0.63
CA GLY A 48 -27.00 -50.22 -1.73
C GLY A 48 -27.59 -49.04 -2.50
N GLY A 49 -27.46 -48.92 -3.82
CA GLY A 49 -26.88 -49.81 -4.83
C GLY A 49 -27.31 -49.40 -6.25
N GLY A 50 -26.50 -49.82 -7.24
CA GLY A 50 -26.87 -50.10 -8.62
C GLY A 50 -26.87 -48.92 -9.61
N SER A 51 -26.46 -49.03 -10.88
CA SER A 51 -25.67 -49.98 -11.69
C SER A 51 -25.71 -49.45 -13.14
N GLN A 52 -24.56 -49.52 -13.85
CA GLN A 52 -24.38 -49.88 -15.29
C GLN A 52 -25.12 -49.06 -16.38
N GLU A 53 -24.68 -48.85 -17.63
CA GLU A 53 -23.61 -49.29 -18.55
C GLU A 53 -23.73 -48.33 -19.79
N SER A 54 -22.67 -47.87 -20.47
CA SER A 54 -21.94 -48.51 -21.61
C SER A 54 -22.21 -47.85 -22.98
N GLY A 55 -21.12 -47.72 -23.76
CA GLY A 55 -21.08 -47.68 -25.23
C GLY A 55 -21.05 -46.28 -25.85
N GLY A 56 -20.14 -45.92 -26.76
CA GLY A 56 -19.16 -46.68 -27.53
C GLY A 56 -18.37 -45.78 -28.48
N THR A 57 -17.33 -46.37 -29.05
CA THR A 57 -16.14 -45.89 -29.79
C THR A 57 -16.32 -45.24 -31.17
N ALA A 58 -15.24 -44.56 -31.58
CA ALA A 58 -14.68 -44.16 -32.90
C ALA A 58 -15.23 -44.84 -34.19
N VAL A 59 -15.10 -44.30 -35.42
CA VAL A 59 -13.89 -44.08 -36.26
C VAL A 59 -14.22 -43.20 -37.49
N GLU A 60 -13.15 -42.61 -38.04
CA GLU A 60 -12.82 -41.76 -39.22
C GLU A 60 -13.58 -41.78 -40.57
N SER A 61 -13.33 -40.70 -41.36
CA SER A 61 -12.73 -40.67 -42.72
C SER A 61 -13.48 -39.85 -43.81
N ASP A 62 -12.74 -38.91 -44.42
CA ASP A 62 -12.43 -38.77 -45.87
C ASP A 62 -12.94 -37.56 -46.70
N GLY A 63 -12.03 -37.11 -47.59
CA GLY A 63 -12.21 -36.29 -48.82
C GLY A 63 -12.21 -34.76 -48.62
N GLY A 64 -11.27 -33.95 -49.14
CA GLY A 64 -10.79 -33.84 -50.53
C GLY A 64 -11.76 -32.94 -51.33
N GLU A 65 -11.44 -31.88 -52.08
CA GLU A 65 -10.25 -31.43 -52.81
C GLU A 65 -10.38 -29.91 -53.10
N ALA A 66 -9.28 -29.27 -53.51
CA ALA A 66 -9.19 -27.90 -54.00
C ALA A 66 -9.64 -27.75 -55.47
N ASP A 67 -9.99 -26.52 -55.90
CA ASP A 67 -9.55 -26.03 -57.21
C ASP A 67 -9.55 -24.48 -57.33
N SER A 68 -8.84 -24.02 -58.35
CA SER A 68 -8.08 -22.78 -58.45
C SER A 68 -8.59 -21.81 -59.54
N ALA A 69 -8.06 -20.58 -59.47
CA ALA A 69 -7.49 -19.78 -60.58
C ALA A 69 -8.36 -18.86 -61.48
N GLY A 70 -7.73 -17.72 -61.83
CA GLY A 70 -7.88 -16.97 -63.09
C GLY A 70 -8.39 -15.52 -62.93
N GLU A 71 -7.51 -14.50 -62.90
CA GLU A 71 -7.14 -13.59 -64.03
C GLU A 71 -8.23 -12.54 -64.38
N SER A 72 -8.01 -11.29 -64.82
CA SER A 72 -6.90 -10.34 -64.96
C SER A 72 -7.49 -9.04 -65.61
N LEU A 73 -6.79 -7.91 -65.48
CA LEU A 73 -6.83 -6.65 -66.30
C LEU A 73 -7.91 -5.57 -66.06
N GLY A 74 -7.46 -4.30 -65.95
CA GLY A 74 -8.20 -3.15 -66.52
C GLY A 74 -8.18 -1.79 -65.78
N GLU A 75 -7.06 -1.07 -65.85
CA GLU A 75 -6.87 0.38 -66.10
C GLU A 75 -7.96 1.44 -65.73
N GLY A 76 -7.54 2.44 -64.94
CA GLY A 76 -7.68 3.88 -65.25
C GLY A 76 -9.05 4.57 -65.04
N GLY A 77 -9.17 5.40 -64.00
CA GLY A 77 -10.29 6.34 -63.87
C GLY A 77 -10.19 7.28 -62.67
N THR A 78 -9.83 8.54 -62.95
CA THR A 78 -9.85 9.74 -62.11
C THR A 78 -10.77 9.72 -60.88
N THR A 79 -10.20 9.89 -59.68
CA THR A 79 -10.94 10.33 -58.49
C THR A 79 -11.27 11.81 -58.60
N PRO A 80 -12.55 12.23 -58.59
CA PRO A 80 -12.91 13.59 -58.24
C PRO A 80 -12.82 13.74 -56.72
N LEU A 81 -12.09 14.76 -56.30
CA LEU A 81 -12.10 15.33 -54.97
C LEU A 81 -13.55 15.67 -54.56
N PHE A 82 -14.09 14.94 -53.59
CA PHE A 82 -15.30 15.32 -52.87
C PHE A 82 -14.90 15.83 -51.48
N ASP A 83 -14.65 17.13 -51.43
CA ASP A 83 -14.74 17.92 -50.21
C ASP A 83 -16.22 18.09 -49.86
N LEU A 84 -16.67 17.40 -48.82
CA LEU A 84 -17.90 17.71 -48.10
C LEU A 84 -17.52 17.90 -46.63
N GLY A 85 -17.46 19.17 -46.24
CA GLY A 85 -17.33 19.58 -44.86
C GLY A 85 -18.48 19.06 -43.99
N SER A 86 -18.09 18.70 -42.76
CA SER A 86 -18.84 18.72 -41.50
C SER A 86 -20.35 18.49 -41.58
N ALA A 87 -20.74 17.23 -41.35
CA ALA A 87 -21.89 16.92 -40.51
C ALA A 87 -21.34 16.19 -39.28
N ASP A 88 -21.26 16.94 -38.19
CA ASP A 88 -21.09 16.47 -36.82
C ASP A 88 -22.33 15.64 -36.45
N ASP A 89 -22.31 14.36 -36.83
CA ASP A 89 -23.26 13.37 -36.37
C ASP A 89 -22.67 12.78 -35.09
N GLY A 90 -23.14 13.29 -33.94
CA GLY A 90 -22.66 12.99 -32.59
C GLY A 90 -22.55 11.50 -32.25
N THR A 91 -21.40 10.93 -32.57
CA THR A 91 -20.99 9.56 -32.27
C THR A 91 -20.33 9.50 -30.91
N GLY A 92 -21.11 9.21 -29.86
CA GLY A 92 -20.63 8.70 -28.57
C GLY A 92 -19.62 9.60 -27.82
N PRO A 93 -19.22 9.20 -26.60
CA PRO A 93 -18.04 9.78 -25.99
C PRO A 93 -16.86 9.47 -26.91
N THR A 94 -16.14 10.50 -27.34
CA THR A 94 -14.85 10.34 -28.02
C THR A 94 -13.87 9.76 -27.00
N PRO A 95 -13.19 8.63 -27.28
CA PRO A 95 -12.22 7.99 -26.37
C PRO A 95 -10.93 8.79 -26.09
N ASP A 96 -10.90 10.11 -26.25
CA ASP A 96 -9.68 10.92 -26.27
C ASP A 96 -9.52 11.86 -25.05
N ASP A 97 -10.39 11.72 -24.05
CA ASP A 97 -10.35 12.45 -22.78
C ASP A 97 -10.09 11.49 -21.61
N GLY A 98 -9.08 10.60 -21.74
CA GLY A 98 -8.60 9.76 -20.61
C GLY A 98 -8.31 10.58 -19.35
N CYS A 99 -8.13 9.95 -18.18
CA CYS A 99 -8.04 10.60 -16.86
C CYS A 99 -7.33 11.97 -16.86
N LYS A 100 -8.09 13.05 -17.01
CA LYS A 100 -7.54 14.40 -16.87
C LYS A 100 -7.10 14.66 -15.44
N ARG A 101 -7.61 13.88 -14.49
CA ARG A 101 -7.34 14.03 -13.06
C ARG A 101 -7.05 12.68 -12.42
N VAL A 102 -5.99 12.61 -11.62
CA VAL A 102 -5.58 11.38 -10.92
C VAL A 102 -5.13 11.71 -9.49
N ASP A 103 -5.63 10.98 -8.51
CA ASP A 103 -5.22 11.09 -7.11
C ASP A 103 -4.39 9.85 -6.74
N PHE A 104 -3.13 10.06 -6.37
CA PHE A 104 -2.24 9.01 -5.89
C PHE A 104 -2.19 9.06 -4.36
N LEU A 105 -2.62 7.98 -3.71
CA LEU A 105 -2.48 7.77 -2.28
C LEU A 105 -1.39 6.72 -2.02
N PHE A 106 -0.29 7.13 -1.41
CA PHE A 106 0.75 6.23 -0.93
C PHE A 106 0.59 6.01 0.57
N VAL A 107 0.39 4.76 0.99
CA VAL A 107 0.35 4.37 2.39
C VAL A 107 1.63 3.61 2.70
N ILE A 108 2.54 4.25 3.45
CA ILE A 108 3.87 3.72 3.69
C ILE A 108 3.97 3.30 5.16
N ASP A 109 4.23 2.02 5.39
CA ASP A 109 4.52 1.56 6.72
C ASP A 109 5.82 2.17 7.28
N ASN A 110 5.72 2.68 8.49
CA ASN A 110 6.78 3.38 9.19
C ASN A 110 7.32 2.59 10.39
N SER A 111 7.10 1.27 10.42
CA SER A 111 7.68 0.38 11.41
C SER A 111 9.21 0.30 11.28
N VAL A 112 9.85 -0.31 12.29
CA VAL A 112 11.31 -0.40 12.40
C VAL A 112 11.95 -1.21 11.26
N SER A 113 11.24 -2.22 10.71
CA SER A 113 11.75 -3.11 9.66
C SER A 113 11.79 -2.45 8.28
N MET A 114 10.97 -1.43 8.06
CA MET A 114 10.73 -0.81 6.75
C MET A 114 11.88 0.00 6.16
N GLN A 115 13.04 0.10 6.83
CA GLN A 115 14.17 0.93 6.39
C GLN A 115 14.57 0.66 4.92
N ASP A 116 14.85 -0.61 4.60
CA ASP A 116 15.37 -0.98 3.28
C ASP A 116 14.27 -0.94 2.21
N ASN A 117 13.01 -1.14 2.62
CA ASN A 117 11.83 -1.06 1.77
C ASN A 117 11.52 0.39 1.38
N GLN A 118 11.59 1.33 2.34
CA GLN A 118 11.45 2.76 2.08
C GLN A 118 12.57 3.26 1.15
N ALA A 119 13.82 2.82 1.35
CA ALA A 119 14.92 3.15 0.46
C ALA A 119 14.70 2.63 -0.97
N SER A 120 14.17 1.41 -1.11
CA SER A 120 13.82 0.82 -2.42
C SER A 120 12.67 1.57 -3.09
N LEU A 121 11.65 1.96 -2.32
CA LEU A 121 10.52 2.78 -2.80
C LEU A 121 10.98 4.13 -3.34
N VAL A 122 11.77 4.88 -2.55
CA VAL A 122 12.32 6.18 -2.98
C VAL A 122 13.23 6.04 -4.20
N GLY A 123 14.03 4.97 -4.26
CA GLY A 123 14.88 4.68 -5.41
C GLY A 123 14.10 4.35 -6.69
N ALA A 124 12.93 3.71 -6.57
CA ALA A 124 12.10 3.33 -7.71
C ALA A 124 11.22 4.48 -8.22
N PHE A 125 10.89 5.43 -7.35
CA PHE A 125 9.90 6.47 -7.62
C PHE A 125 10.22 7.38 -8.82
N PRO A 126 11.47 7.82 -9.09
CA PRO A 126 11.76 8.60 -10.30
C PRO A 126 11.33 7.87 -11.58
N GLY A 127 11.60 6.57 -11.67
CA GLY A 127 11.18 5.76 -12.82
C GLY A 127 9.66 5.58 -12.89
N PHE A 128 8.98 5.47 -11.73
CA PHE A 128 7.53 5.40 -11.69
C PHE A 128 6.89 6.71 -12.14
N MET A 129 7.38 7.85 -11.66
CA MET A 129 6.84 9.16 -12.04
C MET A 129 7.15 9.54 -13.47
N ASP A 130 8.32 9.18 -14.00
CA ASP A 130 8.61 9.36 -15.42
C ASP A 130 7.62 8.56 -16.28
N ALA A 131 7.28 7.34 -15.85
CA ALA A 131 6.32 6.50 -16.55
C ALA A 131 4.88 7.04 -16.43
N ILE A 132 4.47 7.48 -15.24
CA ILE A 132 3.20 8.18 -15.03
C ILE A 132 3.14 9.44 -15.89
N ALA A 133 4.17 10.29 -15.88
CA ALA A 133 4.20 11.52 -16.66
C ALA A 133 4.20 11.30 -18.17
N ALA A 134 4.63 10.11 -18.63
CA ALA A 134 4.53 9.72 -20.04
C ALA A 134 3.12 9.26 -20.43
N THR A 135 2.37 8.70 -19.47
CA THR A 135 0.98 8.25 -19.63
C THR A 135 -0.02 9.39 -19.43
N LEU A 136 0.24 10.25 -18.46
CA LEU A 136 -0.54 11.45 -18.20
C LEU A 136 -0.25 12.49 -19.28
N SER A 137 -1.30 13.07 -19.86
CA SER A 137 -1.16 14.23 -20.74
C SER A 137 -0.44 15.38 -20.03
N ALA A 138 0.23 16.27 -20.76
CA ALA A 138 0.91 17.44 -20.19
C ALA A 138 -0.03 18.40 -19.41
N ASP A 139 -1.34 18.24 -19.57
CA ASP A 139 -2.39 19.01 -18.90
C ASP A 139 -3.05 18.24 -17.74
N SER A 140 -2.50 17.08 -17.35
CA SER A 140 -3.11 16.23 -16.31
C SER A 140 -2.95 16.84 -14.93
N ASP A 141 -4.06 16.89 -14.21
CA ASP A 141 -4.20 17.44 -12.88
C ASP A 141 -4.07 16.32 -11.83
N TYR A 142 -2.91 16.20 -11.19
CA TYR A 142 -2.66 15.12 -10.23
C TYR A 142 -2.53 15.62 -8.79
N HIS A 143 -2.98 14.81 -7.84
CA HIS A 143 -2.63 14.93 -6.43
C HIS A 143 -1.79 13.74 -6.00
N ILE A 144 -0.73 13.95 -5.21
CA ILE A 144 0.05 12.85 -4.62
C ILE A 144 0.15 13.04 -3.13
N MET A 145 -0.51 12.19 -2.37
CA MET A 145 -0.46 12.20 -0.92
C MET A 145 0.28 10.96 -0.42
N VAL A 146 1.19 11.17 0.52
CA VAL A 146 1.76 10.09 1.32
C VAL A 146 1.11 10.13 2.70
N THR A 147 0.69 8.99 3.22
CA THR A 147 0.30 8.79 4.62
C THR A 147 1.11 7.65 5.23
N ASP A 148 1.22 7.64 6.56
CA ASP A 148 1.83 6.53 7.29
C ASP A 148 0.77 5.67 8.02
N THR A 149 1.23 4.59 8.64
CA THR A 149 0.39 3.57 9.28
C THR A 149 0.16 3.83 10.78
N ASP A 150 0.78 4.85 11.35
CA ASP A 150 0.78 5.06 12.79
C ASP A 150 -0.57 5.59 13.30
N ALA A 151 -0.99 5.14 14.48
CA ALA A 151 -2.20 5.62 15.17
C ALA A 151 -1.91 6.71 16.20
N TRP A 152 -0.68 6.79 16.70
CA TRP A 152 -0.39 7.51 17.95
C TRP A 152 0.51 8.73 17.79
N GLY A 153 0.80 9.09 16.54
CA GLY A 153 1.72 10.16 16.18
C GLY A 153 3.17 9.73 16.39
N ARG A 154 4.00 10.09 15.41
CA ARG A 154 5.43 9.78 15.35
C ARG A 154 6.11 10.11 16.68
N CYS A 155 6.54 9.09 17.42
CA CYS A 155 7.27 9.25 18.68
C CYS A 155 6.65 10.26 19.65
N ASN A 156 5.52 9.90 20.27
CA ASN A 156 4.86 10.74 21.25
C ASN A 156 5.71 10.96 22.54
N THR A 157 6.31 12.14 22.70
CA THR A 157 7.02 12.56 23.93
C THR A 157 6.10 12.91 25.12
N VAL A 158 4.77 12.96 24.91
CA VAL A 158 3.75 13.30 25.91
C VAL A 158 3.19 12.05 26.61
N ASN A 159 3.46 10.84 26.11
CA ASN A 159 3.02 9.58 26.72
C ASN A 159 4.13 8.82 27.48
N GLY A 160 4.67 9.45 28.52
CA GLY A 160 5.38 8.76 29.61
C GLY A 160 4.49 7.86 30.49
N PHE A 161 3.37 7.35 29.97
CA PHE A 161 2.31 6.67 30.72
C PHE A 161 1.79 5.40 30.03
N VAL A 162 2.67 4.51 29.54
CA VAL A 162 2.45 3.04 29.58
C VAL A 162 3.69 2.26 29.10
N GLY A 163 4.93 2.70 29.35
CA GLY A 163 6.12 1.82 29.31
C GLY A 163 6.40 1.00 28.03
N ASN A 164 5.69 1.25 26.94
CA ASN A 164 5.78 0.62 25.63
C ASN A 164 6.06 1.73 24.61
N ASP A 165 7.16 2.41 24.87
CA ASP A 165 7.80 3.39 23.98
C ASP A 165 8.03 2.73 22.61
N PRO A 166 7.68 3.34 21.45
CA PRO A 166 8.41 3.05 20.23
C PRO A 166 9.87 3.25 20.60
N SER A 167 10.72 2.24 20.43
CA SER A 167 12.02 2.20 21.10
C SER A 167 12.70 3.57 21.01
N SER A 168 12.94 4.25 22.14
CA SER A 168 13.49 5.62 22.19
C SER A 168 14.75 5.86 21.33
N ASN A 169 15.36 4.80 20.79
CA ASN A 169 16.46 4.85 19.83
C ASN A 169 16.05 5.32 18.42
N THR A 170 14.82 5.08 17.95
CA THR A 170 14.36 5.53 16.62
C THR A 170 13.82 6.95 16.65
N CYS A 171 13.47 7.48 17.82
CA CYS A 171 13.09 8.88 18.00
C CYS A 171 14.34 9.79 18.01
N ASP A 172 14.60 10.49 16.91
CA ASP A 172 15.74 11.41 16.75
C ASP A 172 15.56 12.75 17.51
N ASN A 173 16.36 13.76 17.13
CA ASN A 173 16.29 15.11 17.69
C ASN A 173 15.25 16.00 17.00
N TYR A 174 14.93 15.75 15.73
CA TYR A 174 13.92 16.49 14.99
C TYR A 174 12.56 16.32 15.67
N ILE A 175 12.14 15.08 15.95
CA ILE A 175 10.92 14.80 16.72
C ILE A 175 10.87 15.57 18.04
N LYS A 176 11.98 15.60 18.77
CA LYS A 176 12.05 16.19 20.13
C LYS A 176 12.03 17.71 20.14
N THR A 177 12.32 18.34 19.00
CA THR A 177 12.48 19.81 18.91
C THR A 177 11.49 20.47 17.97
N THR A 178 10.77 19.68 17.18
CA THR A 178 9.73 20.13 16.26
C THR A 178 8.38 20.20 16.98
N ALA A 179 7.65 21.29 16.74
CA ALA A 179 6.26 21.42 17.14
C ALA A 179 5.40 20.90 16.01
N PHE A 180 4.87 19.69 16.16
CA PHE A 180 3.92 19.09 15.24
C PHE A 180 2.53 19.72 15.40
N GLU A 181 1.78 19.77 14.31
CA GLU A 181 0.40 20.25 14.28
C GLU A 181 -0.58 19.09 14.49
N GLU A 182 -1.86 19.40 14.68
CA GLU A 182 -2.91 18.39 14.95
C GLU A 182 -2.93 17.29 13.87
N CYS A 183 -2.85 17.67 12.60
CA CYS A 183 -2.85 16.74 11.48
C CYS A 183 -1.61 15.84 11.41
N ASP A 184 -0.49 16.19 12.04
CA ASP A 184 0.69 15.31 12.07
C ASP A 184 0.52 14.12 13.02
N ALA A 185 -0.51 14.15 13.88
CA ALA A 185 -0.85 13.06 14.80
C ALA A 185 -2.10 12.27 14.37
N VAL A 186 -2.67 12.60 13.20
CA VAL A 186 -3.89 11.96 12.68
C VAL A 186 -3.49 10.91 11.65
N ARG A 187 -3.86 9.64 11.93
CA ARG A 187 -3.71 8.56 10.95
C ARG A 187 -4.45 8.91 9.66
N GLY A 188 -3.84 8.61 8.52
CA GLY A 188 -4.43 8.87 7.21
C GLY A 188 -4.27 10.32 6.75
N ALA A 189 -3.83 11.24 7.63
CA ALA A 189 -3.47 12.58 7.19
C ALA A 189 -2.23 12.53 6.30
N GLY A 190 -2.19 13.39 5.29
CA GLY A 190 -1.03 13.54 4.42
C GLY A 190 0.23 13.91 5.21
N VAL A 191 1.40 13.44 4.80
CA VAL A 191 2.66 13.64 5.53
C VAL A 191 3.38 14.88 5.04
N ILE A 192 3.69 15.81 5.95
CA ILE A 192 4.58 16.97 5.66
C ILE A 192 5.75 17.11 6.64
N HIS A 193 5.72 16.41 7.78
CA HIS A 193 6.82 16.38 8.74
C HIS A 193 7.37 14.97 8.97
N PRO A 194 7.90 14.26 7.95
CA PRO A 194 8.59 12.98 8.15
C PRO A 194 9.58 13.09 9.30
N ALA A 195 9.50 12.13 10.22
CA ALA A 195 10.21 12.22 11.48
C ALA A 195 10.50 10.83 12.01
N GLY A 196 11.68 10.63 12.58
CA GLY A 196 12.17 9.32 12.97
C GLY A 196 13.49 9.00 12.32
N GLN A 197 14.21 8.06 12.90
CA GLN A 197 15.43 7.53 12.31
C GLN A 197 15.17 7.12 10.86
N TYR A 198 16.10 7.48 9.98
CA TYR A 198 16.03 7.28 8.53
C TYR A 198 14.94 8.07 7.81
N SER A 199 14.22 8.97 8.47
CA SER A 199 13.29 9.88 7.81
C SER A 199 14.00 11.07 7.17
N SER A 200 13.25 11.90 6.45
CA SER A 200 13.74 13.19 5.96
C SER A 200 14.07 14.21 7.07
N ASP A 201 13.55 14.02 8.29
CA ASP A 201 13.76 14.90 9.46
C ASP A 201 13.60 16.41 9.14
N ALA A 202 12.56 16.72 8.37
CA ALA A 202 12.33 18.05 7.82
C ALA A 202 10.85 18.36 7.62
N LEU A 203 10.52 19.65 7.56
CA LEU A 203 9.25 20.11 7.03
C LEU A 203 9.36 20.11 5.50
N CYS A 204 8.67 19.16 4.87
CA CYS A 204 8.53 19.08 3.43
C CYS A 204 7.60 20.20 2.97
N THR A 205 8.18 21.28 2.46
CA THR A 205 7.40 22.44 1.98
C THR A 205 6.90 22.14 0.57
N LEU A 206 5.63 21.75 0.47
CA LEU A 206 4.97 21.47 -0.80
C LEU A 206 4.39 22.75 -1.41
N ALA A 207 4.47 22.86 -2.74
CA ALA A 207 3.75 23.87 -3.51
C ALA A 207 2.24 23.75 -3.23
N GLY A 208 1.57 24.88 -3.03
CA GLY A 208 0.15 24.92 -2.64
C GLY A 208 -0.07 24.97 -1.13
N GLY A 209 0.88 24.50 -0.31
CA GLY A 209 0.76 24.48 1.15
C GLY A 209 -0.19 23.41 1.69
N ASN A 210 -0.62 22.48 0.83
CA ASN A 210 -1.44 21.32 1.19
C ASN A 210 -0.58 20.21 1.79
N ARG A 211 -1.23 19.14 2.26
CA ARG A 211 -0.57 17.91 2.74
C ARG A 211 -0.38 16.85 1.63
N TYR A 212 -0.50 17.28 0.38
CA TYR A 212 -0.30 16.50 -0.84
C TYR A 212 0.36 17.37 -1.91
N ILE A 213 1.03 16.73 -2.87
CA ILE A 213 1.74 17.38 -3.97
C ILE A 213 0.77 17.65 -5.12
N GLU A 214 0.87 18.83 -5.72
CA GLU A 214 0.08 19.26 -6.88
C GLU A 214 0.97 19.46 -8.13
N PRO A 215 0.41 19.60 -9.34
CA PRO A 215 1.18 19.72 -10.58
C PRO A 215 2.10 20.94 -10.66
N GLY A 216 1.88 21.94 -9.79
CA GLY A 216 2.70 23.14 -9.67
C GLY A 216 4.00 22.97 -8.89
N GLU A 217 4.31 21.77 -8.39
CA GLU A 217 5.53 21.48 -7.62
C GLU A 217 6.79 21.63 -8.50
N PRO A 218 7.74 22.54 -8.15
CA PRO A 218 8.93 22.77 -8.97
C PRO A 218 9.90 21.57 -9.05
N ASP A 219 9.96 20.76 -8.00
CA ASP A 219 10.80 19.57 -7.94
C ASP A 219 10.01 18.40 -7.32
N LEU A 220 9.17 17.79 -8.15
CA LEU A 220 8.31 16.66 -7.79
C LEU A 220 9.10 15.50 -7.16
N GLY A 221 10.29 15.20 -7.69
CA GLY A 221 11.15 14.14 -7.18
C GLY A 221 11.64 14.43 -5.77
N ALA A 222 12.14 15.65 -5.53
CA ALA A 222 12.57 16.05 -4.19
C ALA A 222 11.41 16.16 -3.20
N ALA A 223 10.26 16.70 -3.63
CA ALA A 223 9.07 16.82 -2.81
C ALA A 223 8.56 15.44 -2.36
N PHE A 224 8.40 14.50 -3.29
CA PHE A 224 8.00 13.14 -2.95
C PHE A 224 9.03 12.42 -2.10
N ALA A 225 10.32 12.47 -2.47
CA ALA A 225 11.36 11.83 -1.68
C ALA A 225 11.36 12.36 -0.23
N CYS A 226 11.07 13.65 -0.04
CA CYS A 226 10.89 14.22 1.28
C CYS A 226 9.74 13.53 2.02
N VAL A 227 8.51 13.57 1.49
CA VAL A 227 7.32 13.07 2.20
C VAL A 227 7.24 11.54 2.31
N ALA A 228 7.81 10.82 1.34
CA ALA A 228 7.80 9.35 1.27
C ALA A 228 8.86 8.69 2.15
N THR A 229 9.91 9.42 2.54
CA THR A 229 10.88 8.94 3.52
C THR A 229 10.33 9.18 4.93
N VAL A 230 9.25 8.48 5.27
CA VAL A 230 8.43 8.69 6.49
C VAL A 230 9.20 8.37 7.78
N GLY A 231 10.23 7.53 7.70
CA GLY A 231 11.04 7.08 8.83
C GLY A 231 10.57 5.75 9.41
N VAL A 232 11.33 5.23 10.38
CA VAL A 232 11.08 3.91 11.00
C VAL A 232 10.70 4.00 12.48
N ALA A 233 10.16 5.15 12.88
CA ALA A 233 9.81 5.48 14.25
C ALA A 233 8.34 5.22 14.60
N GLY A 234 7.62 4.54 13.71
CA GLY A 234 6.24 4.15 13.85
C GLY A 234 6.01 3.03 14.87
N HIS A 235 4.74 2.81 15.17
CA HIS A 235 4.31 1.76 16.06
C HIS A 235 4.51 0.37 15.42
N PRO A 236 4.92 -0.67 16.18
CA PRO A 236 5.08 -2.05 15.65
C PRO A 236 3.76 -2.76 15.28
N SER A 237 2.66 -2.03 15.16
CA SER A 237 1.36 -2.55 14.75
C SER A 237 1.10 -1.89 13.42
N GLU A 238 1.54 -2.57 12.36
CA GLU A 238 1.42 -2.08 11.00
C GLU A 238 -0.05 -2.12 10.59
N ARG A 239 -0.57 -0.97 10.16
CA ARG A 239 -1.99 -0.80 9.84
C ARG A 239 -2.20 -0.02 8.53
N PRO A 240 -1.67 -0.52 7.40
CA PRO A 240 -1.84 0.14 6.11
C PRO A 240 -3.30 0.28 5.70
N MET A 241 -4.19 -0.65 6.05
CA MET A 241 -5.60 -0.56 5.66
C MET A 241 -6.36 0.47 6.51
N ASP A 242 -6.12 0.52 7.82
CA ASP A 242 -6.67 1.59 8.66
C ASP A 242 -6.20 2.98 8.17
N GLY A 243 -4.92 3.08 7.77
CA GLY A 243 -4.31 4.32 7.23
C GLY A 243 -4.96 4.76 5.92
N MET A 244 -5.10 3.83 4.97
CA MET A 244 -5.78 4.03 3.69
C MET A 244 -7.22 4.51 3.90
N ILE A 245 -8.00 3.80 4.71
CA ILE A 245 -9.43 4.12 4.91
C ILE A 245 -9.59 5.46 5.61
N ALA A 246 -8.75 5.77 6.60
CA ALA A 246 -8.76 7.08 7.23
C ALA A 246 -8.43 8.19 6.22
N ALA A 247 -7.42 8.00 5.37
CA ALA A 247 -7.03 8.97 4.35
C ALA A 247 -8.14 9.28 3.34
N LEU A 248 -8.96 8.29 3.00
CA LEU A 248 -10.08 8.40 2.07
C LEU A 248 -11.40 8.81 2.73
N SER A 249 -11.42 8.93 4.06
CA SER A 249 -12.65 9.21 4.81
C SER A 249 -13.20 10.62 4.53
N PRO A 250 -14.52 10.81 4.55
CA PRO A 250 -15.13 12.14 4.47
C PRO A 250 -14.63 13.08 5.57
N GLU A 251 -14.33 12.55 6.76
CA GLU A 251 -13.85 13.31 7.91
C GLU A 251 -12.49 13.99 7.65
N LEU A 252 -11.58 13.34 6.91
CA LEU A 252 -10.29 13.95 6.58
C LEU A 252 -10.32 14.79 5.31
N ASN A 253 -11.23 14.52 4.38
CA ASN A 253 -11.29 15.23 3.09
C ASN A 253 -12.25 16.43 3.07
N MET A 254 -13.05 16.63 4.12
CA MET A 254 -13.96 17.78 4.23
C MET A 254 -13.20 19.12 4.38
N ALA A 255 -13.88 20.23 4.08
CA ALA A 255 -13.30 21.57 4.21
C ALA A 255 -12.77 21.85 5.63
N GLY A 256 -11.52 22.32 5.72
CA GLY A 256 -10.78 22.58 6.95
C GLY A 256 -10.17 21.36 7.63
N ALA A 257 -10.34 20.15 7.07
CA ALA A 257 -9.73 18.92 7.59
C ALA A 257 -8.35 18.65 6.96
N CYS A 258 -7.66 17.64 7.47
CA CYS A 258 -6.24 17.41 7.17
C CYS A 258 -5.93 17.11 5.71
N ASN A 259 -6.86 16.49 4.99
CA ASN A 259 -6.72 16.12 3.58
C ASN A 259 -7.69 16.91 2.70
N GLU A 260 -8.11 18.10 3.13
CA GLU A 260 -9.02 18.96 2.36
C GLU A 260 -8.55 19.06 0.91
N GLY A 261 -9.43 18.69 -0.03
CA GLY A 261 -9.18 18.80 -1.47
C GLY A 261 -8.38 17.66 -2.08
N PHE A 262 -7.84 16.71 -1.31
CA PHE A 262 -7.08 15.58 -1.85
C PHE A 262 -7.95 14.67 -2.72
N LEU A 263 -8.97 14.04 -2.12
CA LEU A 263 -9.81 13.05 -2.80
C LEU A 263 -10.88 13.74 -3.65
N ARG A 264 -10.76 13.62 -4.97
CA ARG A 264 -11.67 14.23 -5.95
C ARG A 264 -12.61 13.20 -6.56
N ASP A 265 -13.89 13.54 -6.61
CA ASP A 265 -14.92 12.66 -7.19
C ASP A 265 -14.64 12.34 -8.67
N ASP A 266 -14.13 13.33 -9.42
CA ASP A 266 -13.87 13.26 -10.87
C ASP A 266 -12.45 12.81 -11.25
N ALA A 267 -11.64 12.33 -10.30
CA ALA A 267 -10.30 11.80 -10.54
C ALA A 267 -10.24 10.27 -10.43
N LEU A 268 -9.35 9.63 -11.19
CA LEU A 268 -8.99 8.22 -10.92
C LEU A 268 -8.21 8.16 -9.60
N LEU A 269 -8.53 7.24 -8.71
CA LEU A 269 -7.78 7.01 -7.48
C LEU A 269 -6.80 5.85 -7.66
N VAL A 270 -5.51 6.11 -7.49
CA VAL A 270 -4.46 5.10 -7.44
C VAL A 270 -4.00 4.96 -5.99
N VAL A 271 -4.28 3.84 -5.36
CA VAL A 271 -3.79 3.54 -4.00
C VAL A 271 -2.58 2.63 -4.10
N ALA A 272 -1.45 3.05 -3.54
CA ALA A 272 -0.25 2.24 -3.37
C ALA A 272 0.05 2.06 -1.88
N PHE A 273 0.04 0.83 -1.38
CA PHE A 273 0.40 0.55 0.01
C PHE A 273 1.59 -0.39 0.12
N VAL A 274 2.44 -0.17 1.12
CA VAL A 274 3.68 -0.92 1.34
C VAL A 274 3.82 -1.23 2.83
N SER A 275 3.93 -2.52 3.18
CA SER A 275 4.08 -2.99 4.56
C SER A 275 4.70 -4.39 4.57
N ASP A 276 5.50 -4.71 5.60
CA ASP A 276 6.26 -5.97 5.68
C ASP A 276 5.89 -6.88 6.85
N ASP A 277 5.07 -6.41 7.81
CA ASP A 277 4.57 -7.23 8.92
C ASP A 277 3.14 -7.77 8.67
N PRO A 278 2.99 -9.06 8.36
CA PRO A 278 1.71 -9.68 7.97
C PRO A 278 0.69 -9.85 9.11
N ASN A 279 0.92 -9.25 10.27
CA ASN A 279 0.07 -9.42 11.43
C ASN A 279 -1.36 -8.86 11.18
N TYR A 280 -2.30 -9.20 12.07
CA TYR A 280 -3.73 -8.91 11.91
C TYR A 280 -4.17 -7.68 12.72
N GLU A 281 -3.46 -6.56 12.60
CA GLU A 281 -3.80 -5.36 13.37
C GLU A 281 -4.68 -4.35 12.64
N ASP A 282 -4.73 -4.43 11.31
CA ASP A 282 -5.75 -3.73 10.53
C ASP A 282 -7.15 -4.17 10.97
N SER A 283 -8.04 -3.20 11.13
CA SER A 283 -9.42 -3.47 11.49
C SER A 283 -10.25 -3.79 10.24
N GLY A 284 -11.18 -4.74 10.36
CA GLY A 284 -12.05 -5.13 9.26
C GLY A 284 -11.50 -6.27 8.42
N THR A 285 -12.04 -6.41 7.21
CA THR A 285 -11.78 -7.50 6.28
C THR A 285 -11.46 -6.96 4.88
N PRO A 286 -10.83 -7.76 4.00
CA PRO A 286 -10.57 -7.36 2.62
C PRO A 286 -11.80 -6.83 1.88
N GLN A 287 -12.96 -7.46 2.08
CA GLN A 287 -14.20 -6.99 1.47
C GLN A 287 -14.67 -5.65 2.06
N GLU A 288 -14.59 -5.44 3.37
CA GLU A 288 -14.95 -4.16 3.99
C GLU A 288 -14.03 -3.03 3.54
N TRP A 289 -12.75 -3.30 3.33
CA TRP A 289 -11.80 -2.33 2.78
C TRP A 289 -12.12 -1.99 1.32
N TYR A 290 -12.43 -3.00 0.50
CA TYR A 290 -12.88 -2.81 -0.88
C TYR A 290 -14.13 -1.94 -0.93
N ASP A 291 -15.16 -2.29 -0.15
CA ASP A 291 -16.42 -1.56 -0.10
C ASP A 291 -16.20 -0.10 0.31
N ALA A 292 -15.33 0.15 1.30
CA ALA A 292 -15.00 1.51 1.75
C ALA A 292 -14.31 2.36 0.67
N VAL A 293 -13.39 1.78 -0.10
CA VAL A 293 -12.72 2.48 -1.21
C VAL A 293 -13.69 2.76 -2.36
N VAL A 294 -14.55 1.80 -2.68
CA VAL A 294 -15.61 1.98 -3.69
C VAL A 294 -16.61 3.06 -3.28
N ASP A 295 -17.02 3.07 -2.01
CA ASP A 295 -17.90 4.12 -1.46
C ASP A 295 -17.24 5.50 -1.50
N ALA A 296 -15.94 5.60 -1.21
CA ALA A 296 -15.16 6.84 -1.34
C ALA A 296 -15.10 7.36 -2.79
N LYS A 297 -15.37 6.48 -3.77
CA LYS A 297 -15.47 6.79 -5.19
C LYS A 297 -16.90 6.68 -5.73
N LEU A 298 -17.88 7.07 -4.91
CA LEU A 298 -19.29 7.19 -5.29
C LEU A 298 -19.92 5.87 -5.79
N GLY A 299 -19.37 4.72 -5.38
CA GLY A 299 -19.84 3.41 -5.81
C GLY A 299 -19.23 2.92 -7.14
N ASP A 300 -18.19 3.59 -7.66
CA ASP A 300 -17.56 3.23 -8.93
C ASP A 300 -16.19 2.55 -8.74
N PRO A 301 -16.13 1.20 -8.76
CA PRO A 301 -14.87 0.47 -8.66
C PRO A 301 -13.96 0.63 -9.88
N SER A 302 -14.49 1.06 -11.05
CA SER A 302 -13.66 1.28 -12.25
C SER A 302 -12.75 2.50 -12.12
N SER A 303 -13.09 3.42 -11.19
CA SER A 303 -12.33 4.63 -10.92
C SER A 303 -11.13 4.43 -9.97
N VAL A 304 -10.77 3.18 -9.66
CA VAL A 304 -9.74 2.84 -8.68
C VAL A 304 -8.73 1.85 -9.25
N VAL A 305 -7.46 2.06 -8.94
CA VAL A 305 -6.35 1.11 -9.12
C VAL A 305 -5.67 0.89 -7.77
N VAL A 306 -5.38 -0.36 -7.43
CA VAL A 306 -4.74 -0.72 -6.15
C VAL A 306 -3.43 -1.46 -6.39
N LEU A 307 -2.36 -0.93 -5.82
CA LEU A 307 -1.00 -1.43 -5.86
C LEU A 307 -0.60 -1.83 -4.44
N GLY A 308 -0.29 -3.12 -4.22
CA GLY A 308 0.11 -3.61 -2.90
C GLY A 308 1.48 -4.26 -2.92
N LEU A 309 2.46 -3.66 -2.24
CA LEU A 309 3.75 -4.28 -1.94
C LEU A 309 3.68 -4.94 -0.56
N THR A 310 3.60 -6.27 -0.50
CA THR A 310 3.28 -6.99 0.75
C THR A 310 4.15 -8.24 0.94
N PRO A 311 4.17 -8.87 2.13
CA PRO A 311 5.01 -10.05 2.38
C PRO A 311 4.42 -11.38 1.86
N ALA A 312 3.33 -11.33 1.09
CA ALA A 312 2.61 -12.48 0.55
C ALA A 312 3.33 -13.23 -0.59
N TRP A 313 4.65 -13.43 -0.44
CA TRP A 313 5.53 -14.13 -1.38
C TRP A 313 6.32 -15.26 -0.74
N ASP A 314 6.66 -16.25 -1.56
CA ASP A 314 7.64 -17.26 -1.18
C ASP A 314 9.01 -16.62 -0.90
N GLY A 315 9.57 -16.91 0.27
CA GLY A 315 10.89 -16.43 0.67
C GLY A 315 10.89 -15.07 1.40
N CYS A 316 9.75 -14.39 1.49
CA CYS A 316 9.62 -13.14 2.26
C CYS A 316 9.31 -13.37 3.76
N ALA A 317 9.03 -14.61 4.16
CA ALA A 317 8.66 -14.93 5.54
C ALA A 317 9.85 -14.97 6.51
N THR A 318 9.68 -14.35 7.68
CA THR A 318 10.42 -14.72 8.88
C THR A 318 9.63 -15.77 9.67
N SER A 319 10.22 -16.94 9.91
CA SER A 319 9.73 -17.91 10.90
C SER A 319 8.33 -18.54 10.73
N GLY A 320 7.84 -18.72 9.50
CA GLY A 320 6.71 -19.64 9.22
C GLY A 320 5.33 -19.19 9.70
N GLN A 321 5.11 -17.89 9.88
CA GLN A 321 3.79 -17.29 10.11
C GLN A 321 3.10 -16.86 8.81
N THR A 322 1.80 -16.59 8.89
CA THR A 322 0.91 -16.08 7.83
C THR A 322 1.50 -14.85 7.16
N ARG A 323 1.22 -14.68 5.87
CA ARG A 323 2.02 -13.86 4.94
C ARG A 323 1.33 -12.58 4.47
N GLY A 324 0.42 -12.00 5.24
CA GLY A 324 -0.33 -10.82 4.76
C GLY A 324 -1.28 -11.24 3.63
N GLU A 325 -1.79 -12.49 3.68
CA GLU A 325 -2.69 -13.01 2.66
C GLU A 325 -3.97 -12.18 2.55
N HIS A 326 -4.39 -11.52 3.64
CA HIS A 326 -5.53 -10.63 3.65
C HIS A 326 -5.29 -9.39 2.76
N TRP A 327 -4.08 -8.84 2.73
CA TRP A 327 -3.74 -7.76 1.81
C TRP A 327 -3.67 -8.25 0.37
N ALA A 328 -3.11 -9.44 0.13
CA ALA A 328 -3.13 -10.07 -1.19
C ALA A 328 -4.56 -10.33 -1.69
N GLU A 329 -5.46 -10.78 -0.81
CA GLU A 329 -6.88 -10.96 -1.08
C GLU A 329 -7.52 -9.61 -1.44
N PHE A 330 -7.26 -8.56 -0.66
CA PHE A 330 -7.76 -7.21 -0.94
C PHE A 330 -7.32 -6.71 -2.31
N VAL A 331 -6.03 -6.81 -2.65
CA VAL A 331 -5.52 -6.44 -3.97
C VAL A 331 -6.21 -7.27 -5.07
N GLY A 332 -6.41 -8.57 -4.83
CA GLY A 332 -7.07 -9.47 -5.77
C GLY A 332 -8.55 -9.17 -6.03
N LEU A 333 -9.26 -8.49 -5.11
CA LEU A 333 -10.65 -8.06 -5.32
C LEU A 333 -10.79 -7.04 -6.47
N TRP A 334 -9.71 -6.34 -6.81
CA TRP A 334 -9.68 -5.35 -7.89
C TRP A 334 -9.45 -5.97 -9.28
N GLY A 335 -9.24 -7.28 -9.39
CA GLY A 335 -9.05 -7.96 -10.67
C GLY A 335 -7.90 -7.34 -11.47
N ASP A 336 -8.17 -6.91 -12.70
CA ASP A 336 -7.17 -6.29 -13.58
C ASP A 336 -6.69 -4.91 -13.07
N HIS A 337 -7.43 -4.28 -12.16
CA HIS A 337 -7.06 -3.01 -11.51
C HIS A 337 -6.21 -3.22 -10.23
N GLY A 338 -5.93 -4.48 -9.86
CA GLY A 338 -5.12 -4.85 -8.71
C GLY A 338 -3.74 -5.37 -9.11
N VAL A 339 -2.67 -4.72 -8.66
CA VAL A 339 -1.29 -5.17 -8.90
C VAL A 339 -0.61 -5.49 -7.58
N HIS A 340 -0.20 -6.74 -7.42
CA HIS A 340 0.40 -7.26 -6.20
C HIS A 340 1.92 -7.45 -6.43
N GLY A 341 2.76 -6.82 -5.60
CA GLY A 341 4.23 -6.90 -5.65
C GLY A 341 4.89 -7.36 -4.36
N ASN A 342 6.08 -7.95 -4.48
CA ASN A 342 6.84 -8.48 -3.34
C ASN A 342 7.55 -7.38 -2.55
N VAL A 343 7.15 -7.15 -1.30
CA VAL A 343 7.82 -6.17 -0.43
C VAL A 343 9.27 -6.57 -0.11
N CYS A 344 9.59 -7.86 -0.03
CA CYS A 344 10.98 -8.31 0.16
C CYS A 344 11.81 -8.28 -1.12
N GLY A 345 11.28 -7.71 -2.21
CA GLY A 345 11.97 -7.55 -3.47
C GLY A 345 13.15 -6.58 -3.36
N THR A 346 14.06 -6.70 -4.31
CA THR A 346 15.13 -5.74 -4.55
C THR A 346 14.60 -4.42 -5.12
N ALA A 347 15.40 -3.36 -5.07
CA ALA A 347 15.05 -2.08 -5.69
C ALA A 347 14.74 -2.21 -7.20
N GLU A 348 15.40 -3.13 -7.92
CA GLU A 348 15.11 -3.42 -9.33
C GLU A 348 13.72 -4.04 -9.51
N GLU A 349 13.30 -4.91 -8.59
CA GLU A 349 11.96 -5.51 -8.59
C GLU A 349 10.89 -4.48 -8.23
N TYR A 350 11.18 -3.52 -7.35
CA TYR A 350 10.29 -2.38 -7.08
C TYR A 350 10.08 -1.53 -8.34
N VAL A 351 11.15 -1.21 -9.07
CA VAL A 351 11.06 -0.50 -10.36
C VAL A 351 10.18 -1.29 -11.34
N ALA A 352 10.41 -2.59 -11.48
CA ALA A 352 9.62 -3.43 -12.38
C ALA A 352 8.14 -3.50 -11.98
N PHE A 353 7.85 -3.59 -10.67
CA PHE A 353 6.50 -3.55 -10.13
C PHE A 353 5.79 -2.25 -10.52
N PHE A 354 6.39 -1.10 -10.22
CA PHE A 354 5.81 0.20 -10.54
C PHE A 354 5.68 0.44 -12.05
N GLN A 355 6.60 -0.06 -12.86
CA GLN A 355 6.46 -0.03 -14.32
C GLN A 355 5.28 -0.87 -14.82
N SER A 356 5.03 -2.04 -14.21
CA SER A 356 3.84 -2.84 -14.54
C SER A 356 2.54 -2.17 -14.11
N ALA A 357 2.56 -1.43 -13.00
CA ALA A 357 1.42 -0.66 -12.53
C ALA A 357 1.02 0.46 -13.50
N VAL A 358 1.97 1.06 -14.21
CA VAL A 358 1.70 2.13 -15.18
C VAL A 358 0.75 1.67 -16.28
N SER A 359 0.92 0.45 -16.82
CA SER A 359 -0.01 -0.08 -17.82
C SER A 359 -1.41 -0.32 -17.28
N THR A 360 -1.52 -0.72 -16.00
CA THR A 360 -2.82 -0.87 -15.35
C THR A 360 -3.50 0.48 -15.14
N ILE A 361 -2.74 1.51 -14.75
CA ILE A 361 -3.24 2.87 -14.58
C ILE A 361 -3.68 3.45 -15.93
N ASP A 362 -2.87 3.27 -16.98
CA ASP A 362 -3.18 3.69 -18.36
C ASP A 362 -4.51 3.06 -18.83
N GLN A 363 -4.64 1.74 -18.68
CA GLN A 363 -5.87 1.05 -19.05
C GLN A 363 -7.08 1.49 -18.22
N ALA A 364 -6.94 1.62 -16.90
CA ALA A 364 -8.01 2.14 -16.05
C ALA A 364 -8.41 3.57 -16.46
N CYS A 365 -7.47 4.36 -16.96
CA CYS A 365 -7.73 5.71 -17.45
C CYS A 365 -8.47 5.78 -18.77
N ASP A 366 -8.22 4.84 -19.68
CA ASP A 366 -8.97 4.71 -20.92
C ASP A 366 -10.41 4.23 -20.65
N ASP A 367 -10.59 3.40 -19.62
CA ASP A 367 -11.90 2.83 -19.25
C ASP A 367 -12.72 3.75 -18.32
N TYR A 368 -12.08 4.71 -17.64
CA TYR A 368 -12.74 5.59 -16.67
C TYR A 368 -13.54 6.72 -17.34
N ASN A 369 -14.82 6.84 -16.95
CA ASN A 369 -15.69 7.93 -17.35
C ASN A 369 -16.10 8.77 -16.11
N PRO A 370 -15.51 9.97 -15.92
CA PRO A 370 -15.78 10.79 -14.74
C PRO A 370 -17.28 11.12 -14.55
N PRO A 371 -17.76 11.22 -13.30
CA PRO A 371 -19.08 11.77 -13.00
C PRO A 371 -19.16 13.23 -13.49
N GLY A 372 -20.18 13.53 -14.30
CA GLY A 372 -20.35 14.82 -14.98
C GLY A 372 -21.02 15.93 -14.18
#